data_AF-A0A316Z9U1-F1
#
_entry.id   AF-A0A316Z9U1-F1
#
_cell.length_a   1.000
_cell.length_b   1.000
_cell.length_c   1.000
_cell.angle_alpha   90.00
_cell.angle_beta   90.00
_cell.angle_gamma   90.00
#
_symmetry.space_group_name_H-M   'P 1'
#
loop_
_entity.id
_entity.type
_entity.pdbx_description
1 polymer ?
#
loop_
_entity_poly.entity_id
_entity_poly.type
_entity_poly.pdbx_seq_one_letter_code
_entity_poly.pdbx_strand_id
1 'polypeptide(L)'
;MSNTTAQQVLSVGGLPVGFVPQFHASATPMADIQRVIDSATPASLNMTLRPATYGWYAQTYPHEHFDGEQLLRVKDDVVASGAIFEPAVMPLQGWTGYTAANNSHALSIARVLKQFTDEGVEVRLR
;
A
#
# COMPACT_ATOMS: atom_id res chain seq x y z
N MET A 1 -15.52 -14.47 -25.69
CA MET A 1 -15.55 -14.81 -24.26
C MET A 1 -14.18 -14.48 -23.70
N SER A 2 -14.04 -13.45 -22.85
CA SER A 2 -12.73 -13.14 -22.26
C SER A 2 -12.37 -14.24 -21.27
N ASN A 3 -11.29 -14.96 -21.54
CA ASN A 3 -10.70 -15.91 -20.60
C ASN A 3 -10.12 -15.07 -19.46
N THR A 4 -10.88 -14.88 -18.38
CA THR A 4 -10.42 -14.11 -17.22
C THR A 4 -9.65 -15.09 -16.36
N THR A 5 -8.32 -15.10 -16.51
CA THR A 5 -7.41 -15.85 -15.65
C THR A 5 -7.71 -15.53 -14.19
N ALA A 6 -7.92 -16.55 -13.35
CA ALA A 6 -8.17 -16.33 -11.93
C ALA A 6 -6.94 -15.69 -11.29
N GLN A 7 -7.14 -14.62 -10.52
CA GLN A 7 -6.08 -13.97 -9.75
C GLN A 7 -6.10 -14.50 -8.32
N GLN A 8 -4.97 -15.02 -7.84
CA GLN A 8 -4.83 -15.58 -6.49
C GLN A 8 -3.75 -14.83 -5.70
N VAL A 9 -3.94 -14.75 -4.39
CA VAL A 9 -2.92 -14.20 -3.48
C VAL A 9 -1.69 -15.12 -3.45
N LEU A 10 -0.53 -14.54 -3.69
CA LEU A 10 0.77 -15.18 -3.51
C LEU A 10 0.90 -15.63 -2.05
N SER A 11 1.16 -16.92 -1.86
CA SER A 11 1.34 -17.50 -0.53
C SER A 11 2.44 -18.56 -0.52
N VAL A 12 3.08 -18.74 0.63
CA VAL A 12 4.07 -19.78 0.90
C VAL A 12 3.64 -20.53 2.14
N GLY A 13 3.40 -21.84 2.02
CA GLY A 13 2.88 -22.65 3.14
C GLY A 13 1.52 -22.18 3.66
N GLY A 14 0.68 -21.59 2.79
CA GLY A 14 -0.61 -20.99 3.17
C GLY A 14 -0.51 -19.59 3.80
N LEU A 15 0.69 -19.06 3.97
CA LEU A 15 0.90 -17.70 4.50
C LEU A 15 0.95 -16.69 3.36
N PRO A 16 0.11 -15.62 3.39
CA PRO A 16 0.13 -14.58 2.37
C PRO A 16 1.45 -13.80 2.37
N VAL A 17 1.95 -13.45 1.19
CA VAL A 17 3.21 -12.70 1.02
C VAL A 17 2.91 -11.27 0.60
N GLY A 18 3.50 -10.32 1.31
CA GLY A 18 3.46 -8.89 1.00
C GLY A 18 4.85 -8.31 0.76
N PHE A 19 4.90 -7.09 0.20
CA PHE A 19 6.15 -6.42 -0.14
C PHE A 19 6.17 -4.98 0.34
N VAL A 20 7.37 -4.46 0.59
CA VAL A 20 7.63 -3.04 0.79
C VAL A 20 8.52 -2.60 -0.37
N PRO A 21 7.99 -1.90 -1.39
CA PRO A 21 8.80 -1.48 -2.52
C PRO A 21 9.84 -0.44 -2.09
N GLN A 22 10.96 -0.39 -2.80
CA GLN A 22 12.05 0.53 -2.46
C GLN A 22 11.65 1.98 -2.75
N PHE A 23 11.97 2.90 -1.81
CA PHE A 23 11.53 4.30 -1.84
C PHE A 23 12.62 5.31 -2.27
N HIS A 24 13.91 5.00 -2.13
CA HIS A 24 14.95 6.05 -2.07
C HIS A 24 15.67 6.36 -3.40
N ALA A 25 16.32 5.38 -4.04
CA ALA A 25 17.22 5.65 -5.18
C ALA A 25 16.56 5.43 -6.55
N SER A 26 15.61 4.50 -6.62
CA SER A 26 14.73 4.25 -7.75
C SER A 26 13.46 3.68 -7.14
N ALA A 27 12.37 4.44 -7.17
CA ALA A 27 11.10 3.95 -6.67
C ALA A 27 10.76 2.68 -7.44
N THR A 28 10.61 1.54 -6.77
CA THR A 28 10.20 0.31 -7.45
C THR A 28 8.69 0.37 -7.66
N PRO A 29 8.20 0.53 -8.90
CA PRO A 29 6.76 0.50 -9.16
C PRO A 29 6.21 -0.87 -8.74
N MET A 30 4.98 -0.91 -8.23
CA MET A 30 4.36 -2.19 -7.84
C MET A 30 4.15 -3.11 -9.06
N ALA A 31 4.03 -2.52 -10.25
CA ALA A 31 4.01 -3.24 -11.52
C ALA A 31 5.31 -4.03 -11.79
N ASP A 32 6.46 -3.55 -11.31
CA ASP A 32 7.74 -4.22 -11.51
C ASP A 32 7.84 -5.49 -10.64
N ILE A 33 7.33 -5.39 -9.41
CA ILE A 33 7.18 -6.54 -8.52
C ILE A 33 6.22 -7.56 -9.15
N GLN A 34 5.08 -7.10 -9.69
CA GLN A 34 4.14 -7.97 -10.40
C GLN A 34 4.80 -8.67 -11.59
N ARG A 35 5.59 -7.96 -12.41
CA ARG A 35 6.34 -8.55 -13.53
C ARG A 35 7.29 -9.67 -13.10
N VAL A 36 7.98 -9.50 -11.97
CA VAL A 36 8.86 -10.54 -11.43
C VAL A 36 8.04 -11.76 -10.99
N ILE A 37 6.92 -11.54 -10.29
CA ILE A 37 6.02 -12.62 -9.87
C ILE A 37 5.47 -13.39 -11.08
N ASP A 38 5.00 -12.68 -12.11
CA ASP A 38 4.49 -13.30 -13.34
C ASP A 38 5.56 -14.13 -14.04
N SER A 39 6.80 -13.61 -14.12
CA SER A 39 7.94 -14.33 -14.73
C SER A 39 8.34 -15.60 -13.96
N ALA A 40 8.08 -15.64 -12.65
CA ALA A 40 8.38 -16.78 -11.80
C ALA A 40 7.19 -17.76 -11.66
N THR A 41 6.00 -17.38 -12.13
CA THR A 41 4.79 -18.18 -12.02
C THR A 41 4.76 -19.21 -13.17
N PRO A 42 4.75 -20.53 -12.88
CA PRO A 42 4.68 -21.54 -13.92
C PRO A 42 3.38 -21.40 -14.73
N ALA A 43 3.50 -21.39 -16.06
CA ALA A 43 2.34 -21.29 -16.97
C ALA A 43 1.32 -22.43 -16.75
N SER A 44 1.75 -23.58 -16.22
CA SER A 44 0.89 -24.71 -15.88
C SER A 44 -0.15 -24.41 -14.79
N LEU A 45 0.04 -23.36 -14.00
CA LEU A 45 -0.91 -22.97 -12.95
C LEU A 45 -2.17 -22.29 -13.51
N ASN A 46 -2.15 -21.80 -14.77
CA ASN A 46 -3.26 -21.09 -15.40
C ASN A 46 -3.91 -20.02 -14.48
N MET A 47 -3.08 -19.32 -13.71
CA MET A 47 -3.49 -18.30 -12.75
C MET A 47 -2.45 -17.18 -12.73
N THR A 48 -2.88 -16.00 -12.31
CA THR A 48 -1.98 -14.90 -11.98
C THR A 48 -1.84 -14.83 -10.46
N LEU A 49 -0.60 -14.80 -9.96
CA LEU A 49 -0.34 -14.58 -8.54
C LEU A 49 -0.15 -13.08 -8.29
N ARG A 50 -0.74 -12.55 -7.23
CA ARG A 50 -0.53 -11.17 -6.81
C ARG A 50 -0.07 -11.09 -5.36
N PRO A 51 0.68 -10.06 -4.95
CA PRO A 51 0.94 -9.80 -3.54
C PRO A 51 -0.35 -9.66 -2.73
N ALA A 52 -0.27 -10.09 -1.47
CA ALA A 52 -1.34 -9.91 -0.50
C ALA A 52 -1.43 -8.47 -0.02
N THR A 53 -0.27 -7.88 0.31
CA THR A 53 -0.15 -6.54 0.86
C THR A 53 0.99 -5.77 0.21
N TYR A 54 0.85 -4.44 0.18
CA TYR A 54 1.95 -3.52 -0.08
C TYR A 54 2.09 -2.53 1.07
N GLY A 55 3.29 -2.50 1.66
CA GLY A 55 3.64 -1.52 2.69
C GLY A 55 4.29 -0.27 2.11
N TRP A 56 4.03 0.88 2.74
CA TRP A 56 4.64 2.16 2.36
C TRP A 56 4.79 3.09 3.56
N TYR A 57 5.68 4.08 3.47
CA TYR A 57 6.00 4.98 4.58
C TYR A 57 5.62 6.42 4.26
N ALA A 58 5.13 7.12 5.27
CA ALA A 58 5.01 8.57 5.28
C ALA A 58 5.42 9.12 6.66
N GLN A 59 5.63 10.43 6.74
CA GLN A 59 6.00 11.11 7.97
C GLN A 59 5.07 12.27 8.27
N THR A 60 4.90 12.57 9.56
CA THR A 60 4.27 13.80 10.05
C THR A 60 5.22 14.55 10.95
N TYR A 61 5.14 15.88 10.96
CA TYR A 61 5.92 16.76 11.84
C TYR A 61 4.99 17.68 12.64
N PRO A 62 5.36 18.09 13.88
CA PRO A 62 4.46 18.80 14.80
C PRO A 62 3.86 20.12 14.32
N HIS A 63 4.50 20.76 13.35
CA HIS A 63 4.12 22.09 12.85
C HIS A 63 3.75 22.08 11.37
N GLU A 64 3.53 20.89 10.80
CA GLU A 64 3.23 20.71 9.39
C GLU A 64 1.86 20.05 9.23
N HIS A 65 1.10 20.48 8.23
CA HIS A 65 -0.12 19.78 7.87
C HIS A 65 0.22 18.54 7.06
N PHE A 66 -0.32 17.37 7.44
CA PHE A 66 -0.16 16.15 6.64
C PHE A 66 -1.10 16.18 5.43
N ASP A 67 -0.57 16.41 4.23
CA ASP A 67 -1.31 16.39 2.96
C ASP A 67 -1.38 15.00 2.31
N GLY A 68 -0.54 14.07 2.77
CA GLY A 68 -0.49 12.71 2.27
C GLY A 68 0.32 12.52 0.98
N GLU A 69 1.05 13.52 0.48
CA GLU A 69 1.81 13.43 -0.79
C GLU A 69 2.62 12.13 -0.88
N GLN A 70 3.29 11.76 0.22
CA GLN A 70 4.12 10.58 0.31
C GLN A 70 3.36 9.25 0.13
N LEU A 71 2.09 9.19 0.54
CA LEU A 71 1.23 8.02 0.31
C LEU A 71 0.55 8.11 -1.06
N LEU A 72 0.01 9.28 -1.41
CA LEU A 72 -0.78 9.48 -2.62
C LEU A 72 0.05 9.24 -3.90
N ARG A 73 1.37 9.45 -3.86
CA ARG A 73 2.26 9.14 -4.99
C ARG A 73 2.26 7.67 -5.43
N VAL A 74 1.81 6.73 -4.58
CA VAL A 74 1.67 5.30 -4.93
C VAL A 74 0.22 4.85 -5.01
N LYS A 75 -0.75 5.79 -4.96
CA LYS A 75 -2.18 5.46 -4.93
C LYS A 75 -2.59 4.61 -6.13
N ASP A 76 -2.23 5.04 -7.34
CA ASP A 76 -2.64 4.35 -8.58
C ASP A 76 -2.04 2.93 -8.66
N ASP A 77 -0.79 2.76 -8.26
CA ASP A 77 -0.10 1.47 -8.17
C ASP A 77 -0.80 0.53 -7.18
N VAL A 78 -1.17 1.04 -6.00
CA VAL A 78 -1.89 0.28 -4.97
C VAL A 78 -3.26 -0.15 -5.48
N VAL A 79 -4.02 0.77 -6.07
CA VAL A 79 -5.36 0.50 -6.63
C VAL A 79 -5.26 -0.57 -7.72
N ALA A 80 -4.33 -0.41 -8.66
CA ALA A 80 -4.14 -1.36 -9.76
C ALA A 80 -3.70 -2.75 -9.27
N SER A 81 -3.00 -2.85 -8.14
CA SER A 81 -2.53 -4.12 -7.61
C SER A 81 -3.63 -5.02 -7.03
N GLY A 82 -4.74 -4.43 -6.56
CA GLY A 82 -5.76 -5.14 -5.78
C GLY A 82 -5.26 -5.74 -4.46
N ALA A 83 -4.08 -5.35 -4.00
CA ALA A 83 -3.53 -5.74 -2.71
C ALA A 83 -4.09 -4.85 -1.58
N ILE A 84 -3.95 -5.34 -0.35
CA ILE A 84 -4.20 -4.52 0.85
C ILE A 84 -3.07 -3.51 0.99
N PHE A 85 -3.41 -2.26 1.31
CA PHE A 85 -2.42 -1.24 1.58
C PHE A 85 -2.09 -1.17 3.06
N GLU A 86 -0.80 -1.28 3.41
CA GLU A 86 -0.31 -1.25 4.79
C GLU A 86 0.62 -0.03 5.01
N PRO A 87 0.08 1.20 5.03
CA PRO A 87 0.88 2.39 5.26
C PRO A 87 1.34 2.47 6.72
N ALA A 88 2.56 2.92 6.92
CA ALA A 88 3.09 3.33 8.22
C ALA A 88 3.33 4.84 8.22
N VAL A 89 2.60 5.57 9.06
CA VAL A 89 2.73 7.03 9.18
C VAL A 89 3.49 7.35 10.45
N MET A 90 4.72 7.81 10.29
CA MET A 90 5.66 8.01 11.39
C MET A 90 5.63 9.46 11.90
N PRO A 91 5.25 9.70 13.17
CA PRO A 91 5.45 10.99 13.80
C PRO A 91 6.94 11.21 14.07
N LEU A 92 7.53 12.13 13.33
CA LEU A 92 8.89 12.58 13.56
C LEU A 92 8.87 13.82 14.45
N GLN A 93 9.90 13.96 15.29
CA GLN A 93 10.10 15.11 16.20
C GLN A 93 9.03 15.31 17.29
N GLY A 94 7.89 14.61 17.24
CA GLY A 94 6.89 14.65 18.31
C GLY A 94 5.53 14.06 17.91
N TRP A 95 4.64 13.94 18.90
CA TRP A 95 3.31 13.33 18.77
C TRP A 95 2.16 14.36 18.79
N THR A 96 2.45 15.63 18.43
CA THR A 96 1.42 16.66 18.28
C THR A 96 0.34 16.18 17.30
N GLY A 97 -0.94 16.48 17.56
CA GLY A 97 -2.07 16.06 16.72
C GLY A 97 -2.49 14.60 16.83
N TYR A 98 -1.98 13.86 17.82
CA TYR A 98 -2.36 12.47 18.13
C TYR A 98 -2.98 12.30 19.53
N THR A 99 -3.54 13.37 20.11
CA THR A 99 -4.25 13.30 21.39
C THR A 99 -5.76 13.53 21.19
N ALA A 100 -6.58 13.18 22.18
CA ALA A 100 -8.02 13.42 22.10
C ALA A 100 -8.38 14.92 22.00
N ALA A 101 -7.61 15.79 22.67
CA ALA A 101 -7.82 17.23 22.65
C ALA A 101 -7.24 17.91 21.39
N ASN A 102 -6.23 17.29 20.77
CA ASN A 102 -5.64 17.73 19.52
C ASN A 102 -5.38 16.51 18.63
N ASN A 103 -6.34 16.22 17.76
CA ASN A 103 -6.35 15.09 16.84
C ASN A 103 -6.13 15.50 15.37
N SER A 104 -5.52 16.67 15.13
CA SER A 104 -5.38 17.27 13.80
C SER A 104 -4.69 16.31 12.80
N HIS A 105 -3.58 15.68 13.21
CA HIS A 105 -2.86 14.72 12.37
C HIS A 105 -3.65 13.43 12.17
N ALA A 106 -4.31 12.91 13.21
CA ALA A 106 -5.18 11.74 13.06
C ALA A 106 -6.31 11.97 12.04
N LEU A 107 -6.93 13.16 12.05
CA LEU A 107 -7.96 13.54 11.07
C LEU A 107 -7.39 13.68 9.66
N SER A 108 -6.22 14.31 9.50
CA SER A 108 -5.60 14.45 8.18
C SER A 108 -5.16 13.10 7.59
N ILE A 109 -4.59 12.21 8.41
CA ILE A 109 -4.27 10.84 8.00
C ILE A 109 -5.53 10.10 7.56
N ALA A 110 -6.59 10.13 8.38
CA ALA A 110 -7.85 9.47 8.03
C ALA A 110 -8.44 9.98 6.71
N ARG A 111 -8.36 11.29 6.42
CA ARG A 111 -8.79 11.87 5.14
C ARG A 111 -7.96 11.37 3.96
N VAL A 112 -6.64 11.25 4.12
CA VAL A 112 -5.76 10.71 3.08
C VAL A 112 -6.06 9.24 2.84
N LEU A 113 -6.14 8.41 3.88
CA LEU A 113 -6.43 6.98 3.76
C LEU A 113 -7.81 6.72 3.17
N LYS A 114 -8.78 7.60 3.45
CA LYS A 114 -10.11 7.53 2.83
C LYS A 114 -10.05 7.59 1.30
N GLN A 115 -9.09 8.31 0.71
CA GLN A 115 -8.93 8.36 -0.74
C GLN A 115 -8.53 7.02 -1.36
N PHE A 116 -7.94 6.11 -0.59
CA PHE A 116 -7.67 4.72 -1.01
C PHE A 116 -8.91 3.86 -0.83
N THR A 117 -9.57 3.94 0.33
CA THR A 117 -10.78 3.14 0.59
C THR A 117 -11.94 3.51 -0.32
N ASP A 118 -12.00 4.77 -0.79
CA ASP A 118 -13.00 5.22 -1.76
C ASP A 118 -12.81 4.57 -3.15
N GLU A 119 -11.61 4.08 -3.45
CA GLU A 119 -11.30 3.27 -4.65
C GLU A 119 -11.45 1.76 -4.40
N GLY A 120 -11.96 1.37 -3.22
CA GLY A 120 -12.14 -0.04 -2.84
C GLY A 120 -10.89 -0.74 -2.29
N VAL A 121 -9.83 0.00 -1.97
CA VAL A 121 -8.62 -0.57 -1.35
C VAL A 121 -8.86 -0.83 0.14
N GLU A 122 -8.62 -2.05 0.61
CA GLU A 122 -8.52 -2.33 2.05
C GLU A 122 -7.22 -1.72 2.60
N VAL A 123 -7.32 -0.94 3.68
CA VAL A 123 -6.18 -0.27 4.32
C VAL A 123 -5.99 -0.76 5.75
N ARG A 124 -4.75 -1.09 6.13
CA ARG A 124 -4.34 -1.41 7.50
C ARG A 124 -3.23 -0.47 7.95
N LEU A 125 -3.62 0.60 8.63
CA LEU A 125 -2.69 1.59 9.16
C LEU A 125 -1.84 0.99 10.28
N ARG A 126 -0.52 1.20 10.23
CA ARG A 126 0.46 0.73 11.22
C ARG A 126 1.19 1.88 11.91
#